data_AF-A0A1N7J938-F1
#
_entry.id   AF-A0A1N7J938-F1
#
_cell.length_a   1.000
_cell.length_b   1.000
_cell.length_c   1.000
_cell.angle_alpha   90.00
_cell.angle_beta   90.00
_cell.angle_gamma   90.00
#
_symmetry.space_group_name_H-M   'P 1'
#
loop_
_entity.id
_entity.type
_entity.pdbx_description
1 polymer ?
#
loop_
_entity_poly.entity_id
_entity_poly.type
_entity_poly.pdbx_seq_one_letter_code
_entity_poly.pdbx_strand_id
1 'polypeptide(L)'
;MVEFAFLLIILLFVLQGVVLVYLLTAKKQRLDSEEEKERYYQNWFPSFYAYLLSNSGTKPEVDAPARIYVPVIEGILNHLIDHEYESIDKKRLQAVTHFYLVPSYRLYLKHGSWSQRVNTLYFIEEFSIIELKNDVWIHFHHLTASDEEYRQALRTLASFHDERLIPILLQSHQLSQRMIKELLRKIPISVIRQLMDAMENNKERLPHQLQL
;
A
#
# COMPACT_ATOMS: atom_id res chain seq x y z
N MET A 1 -2.11 26.68 52.49
CA MET A 1 -2.03 27.23 51.12
C MET A 1 -0.68 26.95 50.48
N VAL A 2 0.43 27.40 51.07
CA VAL A 2 1.79 27.22 50.52
C VAL A 2 2.24 25.75 50.50
N GLU A 3 2.01 24.99 51.56
CA GLU A 3 2.38 23.56 51.64
C GLU A 3 1.67 22.70 50.58
N PHE A 4 0.39 22.98 50.35
CA PHE A 4 -0.39 22.32 49.31
C PHE A 4 0.16 22.62 47.91
N ALA A 5 0.55 23.88 47.66
CA ALA A 5 1.18 24.27 46.41
C ALA A 5 2.52 23.53 46.19
N PHE A 6 3.35 23.38 47.22
CA PHE A 6 4.60 22.60 47.13
C PHE A 6 4.35 21.12 46.84
N LEU A 7 3.36 20.50 47.51
CA LEU A 7 3.02 19.09 47.26
C LEU A 7 2.52 18.89 45.83
N LEU A 8 1.70 19.82 45.32
CA LEU A 8 1.23 19.80 43.93
C LEU A 8 2.40 19.94 42.94
N ILE A 9 3.35 20.85 43.19
CA ILE A 9 4.53 21.03 42.35
C ILE A 9 5.37 19.75 42.32
N ILE A 10 5.63 19.14 43.47
CA ILE A 10 6.39 17.89 43.56
C ILE A 10 5.67 16.77 42.80
N LEU A 11 4.35 16.64 42.97
CA LEU A 11 3.55 15.64 42.27
C LEU A 11 3.62 15.83 40.75
N LEU A 12 3.45 17.06 40.26
CA LEU A 12 3.55 17.38 38.83
C LEU A 12 4.96 17.13 38.31
N PHE A 13 6.00 17.45 39.07
CA PHE A 13 7.39 17.21 38.69
C PHE A 13 7.69 15.70 38.57
N VAL A 14 7.22 14.89 39.53
CA VAL A 14 7.35 13.43 39.48
C VAL A 14 6.58 12.87 38.28
N LEU A 15 5.35 13.33 38.04
CA LEU A 15 4.55 12.91 36.90
C LEU A 15 5.25 13.22 35.56
N GLN A 16 5.79 14.43 35.43
CA GLN A 16 6.59 14.82 34.26
C GLN A 16 7.83 13.94 34.08
N GLY A 17 8.53 13.61 35.17
CA GLY A 17 9.68 12.69 35.16
C GLY A 17 9.31 11.30 34.65
N VAL A 18 8.18 10.73 35.11
CA VAL A 18 7.69 9.42 34.65
C VAL A 18 7.36 9.45 33.15
N VAL A 19 6.64 10.48 32.69
CA VAL A 19 6.31 10.64 31.27
C VAL A 19 7.58 10.78 30.43
N LEU A 20 8.57 11.54 30.89
CA LEU A 20 9.84 11.72 30.18
C LEU A 20 10.60 10.39 30.04
N VAL A 21 10.74 9.62 31.12
CA VAL A 21 11.40 8.31 31.08
C VAL A 21 10.67 7.36 30.11
N TYR A 22 9.33 7.34 30.15
CA TYR A 22 8.53 6.57 29.21
C TYR A 22 8.81 6.97 27.75
N LEU A 23 8.78 8.27 27.44
CA LEU A 23 9.05 8.76 26.07
C LEU A 23 10.47 8.43 25.59
N LEU A 24 11.47 8.51 26.46
CA LEU A 24 12.85 8.15 26.12
C LEU A 24 12.99 6.66 25.78
N THR A 25 12.39 5.78 26.58
CA THR A 25 12.42 4.33 26.32
C THR A 25 11.66 3.96 25.03
N ALA A 26 10.47 4.53 24.82
CA ALA A 26 9.71 4.34 23.59
C ALA A 26 10.46 4.86 22.35
N LYS A 27 11.14 6.01 22.46
CA LYS A 27 11.97 6.55 21.38
C LYS A 27 13.16 5.64 21.07
N LYS A 28 13.85 5.14 22.10
CA LYS A 28 14.98 4.23 21.93
C LYS A 28 14.59 2.94 21.19
N GLN A 29 13.49 2.30 21.61
CA GLN A 29 13.01 1.09 20.94
C GLN A 29 12.66 1.32 19.47
N ARG A 30 12.11 2.49 19.12
CA ARG A 30 11.84 2.87 17.73
C ARG A 30 13.14 3.03 16.94
N LEU A 31 14.12 3.74 17.50
CA LEU A 31 15.44 3.91 16.87
C LEU A 31 16.13 2.57 16.64
N ASP A 32 16.17 1.69 17.63
CA ASP A 32 16.79 0.36 17.50
C ASP A 32 16.13 -0.45 16.37
N SER A 33 14.79 -0.32 16.21
CA SER A 33 14.04 -0.98 15.14
C SER A 33 14.29 -0.37 13.76
N GLU A 34 14.51 0.95 13.69
CA GLU A 34 14.86 1.67 12.46
C GLU A 34 16.30 1.35 12.04
N GLU A 35 17.25 1.33 12.97
CA GLU A 35 18.64 0.95 12.73
C GLU A 35 18.75 -0.50 12.24
N GLU A 36 17.93 -1.42 12.79
CA GLU A 36 17.87 -2.79 12.31
C GLU A 36 17.42 -2.86 10.85
N LYS A 37 16.34 -2.16 10.49
CA LYS A 37 15.85 -2.10 9.10
C LYS A 37 16.87 -1.46 8.16
N GLU A 38 17.51 -0.38 8.59
CA GLU A 38 18.54 0.31 7.81
C GLU A 38 19.73 -0.60 7.53
N ARG A 39 20.18 -1.37 8.53
CA ARG A 39 21.24 -2.36 8.35
C ARG A 39 20.86 -3.40 7.29
N TYR A 40 19.65 -3.94 7.34
CA TYR A 40 19.17 -4.87 6.31
C TYR A 40 19.03 -4.21 4.94
N TYR A 41 18.57 -2.96 4.88
CA TYR A 41 18.50 -2.18 3.65
C TYR A 41 19.88 -2.06 3.01
N GLN A 42 20.88 -1.58 3.75
CA GLN A 42 22.25 -1.42 3.25
C GLN A 42 22.88 -2.74 2.81
N ASN A 43 22.57 -3.83 3.52
CA ASN A 43 23.09 -5.16 3.19
C ASN A 43 22.46 -5.75 1.91
N TRP A 44 21.14 -5.60 1.74
CA TRP A 44 20.44 -6.23 0.63
C TRP A 44 20.38 -5.36 -0.62
N PHE A 45 20.40 -4.03 -0.48
CA PHE A 45 20.28 -3.10 -1.60
C PHE A 45 21.23 -3.40 -2.77
N PRO A 46 22.54 -3.64 -2.56
CA PRO A 46 23.46 -3.95 -3.66
C PRO A 46 23.06 -5.21 -4.44
N SER A 47 22.57 -6.24 -3.74
CA SER A 47 22.14 -7.50 -4.36
C SER A 47 20.87 -7.31 -5.19
N PHE A 48 19.89 -6.56 -4.67
CA PHE A 48 18.68 -6.21 -5.40
C PHE A 48 18.97 -5.33 -6.62
N TYR A 49 19.85 -4.34 -6.46
CA TYR A 49 20.30 -3.46 -7.55
C TYR A 49 20.94 -4.27 -8.68
N ALA A 50 21.91 -5.13 -8.37
CA ALA A 50 22.58 -5.99 -9.35
C ALA A 50 21.59 -6.93 -10.05
N TYR A 51 20.70 -7.56 -9.28
CA TYR A 51 19.70 -8.47 -9.82
C TYR A 51 18.70 -7.77 -10.75
N LEU A 52 18.20 -6.58 -10.39
CA LEU A 52 17.13 -5.90 -11.13
C LEU A 52 17.61 -5.05 -12.30
N LEU A 53 18.79 -4.42 -12.21
CA LEU A 53 19.31 -3.51 -13.24
C LEU A 53 20.45 -4.12 -14.07
N SER A 54 21.41 -4.78 -13.44
CA SER A 54 22.65 -5.20 -14.13
C SER A 54 22.49 -6.48 -14.94
N ASN A 55 21.30 -7.10 -14.93
CA ASN A 55 20.98 -8.40 -15.52
C ASN A 55 21.96 -9.54 -15.14
N SER A 56 22.82 -9.30 -14.17
CA SER A 56 23.91 -10.15 -13.72
C SER A 56 23.79 -10.26 -12.20
N GLY A 57 23.62 -11.49 -11.73
CA GLY A 57 23.37 -11.76 -10.32
C GLY A 57 22.36 -12.88 -10.12
N THR A 58 22.55 -13.65 -9.05
CA THR A 58 21.56 -14.57 -8.54
C THR A 58 20.45 -13.80 -7.84
N LYS A 59 19.29 -14.43 -7.68
CA LYS A 59 18.20 -13.86 -6.89
C LYS A 59 18.73 -13.51 -5.48
N PRO A 60 18.46 -12.30 -4.96
CA PRO A 60 18.92 -11.90 -3.63
C PRO A 60 18.40 -12.88 -2.58
N GLU A 61 19.24 -13.28 -1.63
CA GLU A 61 18.81 -14.04 -0.46
C GLU A 61 18.40 -13.09 0.67
N VAL A 62 17.35 -13.48 1.40
CA VAL A 62 16.74 -12.67 2.45
C VAL A 62 16.65 -13.54 3.69
N ASP A 63 17.35 -13.13 4.73
CA ASP A 63 17.59 -13.88 5.96
C ASP A 63 17.01 -13.18 7.20
N ALA A 64 15.82 -12.59 7.06
CA ALA A 64 15.12 -11.94 8.16
C ALA A 64 13.67 -12.44 8.26
N PRO A 65 12.98 -12.22 9.40
CA PRO A 65 11.54 -12.46 9.51
C PRO A 65 10.71 -11.44 8.71
N ALA A 66 9.47 -11.79 8.37
CA ALA A 66 8.55 -10.96 7.58
C ALA A 66 8.35 -9.54 8.11
N ARG A 67 8.34 -9.36 9.44
CA ARG A 67 8.22 -8.04 10.07
C ARG A 67 9.36 -7.08 9.71
N ILE A 68 10.52 -7.62 9.31
CA ILE A 68 11.71 -6.87 8.90
C ILE A 68 11.81 -6.87 7.39
N TYR A 69 11.76 -8.05 6.74
CA TYR A 69 12.08 -8.09 5.32
C TYR A 69 11.05 -7.37 4.46
N VAL A 70 9.75 -7.42 4.80
CA VAL A 70 8.71 -6.81 3.97
C VAL A 70 8.94 -5.30 3.84
N PRO A 71 9.02 -4.51 4.93
CA PRO A 71 9.24 -3.07 4.80
C PRO A 71 10.61 -2.71 4.20
N VAL A 72 11.64 -3.54 4.38
CA VAL A 72 12.96 -3.31 3.78
C VAL A 72 12.91 -3.53 2.27
N ILE A 73 12.31 -4.63 1.80
CA ILE A 73 12.17 -4.92 0.37
C ILE A 73 11.24 -3.91 -0.29
N GLU A 74 10.12 -3.55 0.34
CA GLU A 74 9.26 -2.44 -0.12
C GLU A 74 10.08 -1.17 -0.33
N GLY A 75 10.88 -0.77 0.66
CA GLY A 75 11.75 0.41 0.56
C GLY A 75 12.77 0.32 -0.56
N ILE A 76 13.45 -0.83 -0.72
CA ILE A 76 14.43 -1.06 -1.78
C ILE A 76 13.76 -0.96 -3.15
N LEU A 77 12.66 -1.69 -3.37
CA LEU A 77 11.97 -1.71 -4.65
C LEU A 77 11.39 -0.34 -5.00
N ASN A 78 10.79 0.35 -4.02
CA ASN A 78 10.28 1.70 -4.22
C ASN A 78 11.41 2.67 -4.61
N HIS A 79 12.54 2.61 -3.91
CA HIS A 79 13.71 3.42 -4.26
C HIS A 79 14.19 3.16 -5.69
N LEU A 80 14.30 1.89 -6.10
CA LEU A 80 14.73 1.55 -7.46
C LEU A 80 13.70 2.01 -8.50
N ILE A 81 12.41 1.82 -8.27
CA ILE A 81 11.36 2.27 -9.17
C ILE A 81 11.39 3.80 -9.33
N ASP A 82 11.53 4.55 -8.24
CA ASP A 82 11.53 6.00 -8.27
C ASP A 82 12.73 6.61 -9.04
N HIS A 83 13.88 5.93 -9.03
CA HIS A 83 15.12 6.47 -9.60
C HIS A 83 15.52 5.83 -10.95
N GLU A 84 15.09 4.60 -11.21
CA GLU A 84 15.64 3.74 -12.26
C GLU A 84 14.55 2.97 -13.03
N TYR A 85 13.30 3.45 -13.03
CA TYR A 85 12.15 2.72 -13.58
C TYR A 85 12.36 2.13 -14.99
N GLU A 86 13.00 2.88 -15.89
CA GLU A 86 13.20 2.47 -17.29
C GLU A 86 14.25 1.37 -17.44
N SER A 87 15.18 1.23 -16.49
CA SER A 87 16.28 0.26 -16.52
C SER A 87 15.95 -1.04 -15.78
N ILE A 88 14.86 -1.08 -15.01
CA ILE A 88 14.43 -2.28 -14.27
C ILE A 88 13.89 -3.37 -15.21
N ASP A 89 14.42 -4.58 -15.06
CA ASP A 89 13.81 -5.78 -15.66
C ASP A 89 12.48 -6.13 -14.97
N LYS A 90 11.37 -5.83 -15.65
CA LYS A 90 10.01 -6.09 -15.16
C LYS A 90 9.76 -7.57 -14.80
N LYS A 91 10.38 -8.52 -15.50
CA LYS A 91 10.21 -9.95 -15.19
C LYS A 91 10.89 -10.31 -13.88
N ARG A 92 12.07 -9.74 -13.62
CA ARG A 92 12.79 -9.93 -12.36
C ARG A 92 12.10 -9.22 -11.21
N LEU A 93 11.57 -8.02 -11.44
CA LEU A 93 10.73 -7.33 -10.46
C LEU A 93 9.54 -8.20 -10.06
N GLN A 94 8.80 -8.73 -11.03
CA GLN A 94 7.69 -9.67 -10.78
C GLN A 94 8.14 -10.92 -10.01
N ALA A 95 9.28 -11.52 -10.38
CA ALA A 95 9.79 -12.70 -9.67
C ALA A 95 10.15 -12.40 -8.20
N VAL A 96 10.69 -11.21 -7.92
CA VAL A 96 11.06 -10.76 -6.58
C VAL A 96 9.81 -10.47 -5.74
N THR A 97 8.87 -9.71 -6.28
CA THR A 97 7.62 -9.38 -5.58
C THR A 97 6.79 -10.64 -5.33
N HIS A 98 6.73 -11.55 -6.31
CA HIS A 98 6.08 -12.84 -6.18
C HIS A 98 6.63 -13.67 -5.02
N PHE A 99 7.95 -13.75 -4.90
CA PHE A 99 8.54 -14.63 -3.90
C PHE A 99 8.53 -14.02 -2.50
N TYR A 100 8.85 -12.72 -2.39
CA TYR A 100 9.04 -12.08 -1.09
C TYR A 100 7.76 -11.44 -0.56
N LEU A 101 6.97 -10.77 -1.41
CA LEU A 101 5.88 -9.90 -0.95
C LEU A 101 4.52 -10.59 -1.00
N VAL A 102 4.22 -11.37 -2.05
CA VAL A 102 2.89 -12.01 -2.24
C VAL A 102 2.43 -12.81 -1.02
N PRO A 103 3.24 -13.68 -0.38
CA PRO A 103 2.79 -14.44 0.78
C PRO A 103 2.34 -13.54 1.94
N SER A 104 3.13 -12.50 2.24
CA SER A 104 2.82 -11.54 3.31
C SER A 104 1.62 -10.66 2.95
N TYR A 105 1.51 -10.24 1.70
CA TYR A 105 0.42 -9.38 1.24
C TYR A 105 -0.94 -10.07 1.31
N ARG A 106 -1.01 -11.37 0.98
CA ARG A 106 -2.24 -12.16 1.20
C ARG A 106 -2.65 -12.19 2.67
N LEU A 107 -1.69 -12.35 3.57
CA LEU A 107 -1.95 -12.31 5.01
C LEU A 107 -2.39 -10.92 5.46
N TYR A 108 -1.76 -9.86 4.95
CA TYR A 108 -2.10 -8.48 5.32
C TYR A 108 -3.48 -8.08 4.83
N LEU A 109 -3.86 -8.38 3.59
CA LEU A 109 -5.22 -8.12 3.08
C LEU A 109 -6.28 -8.79 3.97
N LYS A 110 -6.03 -10.01 4.46
CA LYS A 110 -6.99 -10.76 5.26
C LYS A 110 -7.01 -10.41 6.75
N HIS A 111 -5.84 -10.16 7.34
CA HIS A 111 -5.65 -10.11 8.80
C HIS A 111 -4.82 -8.90 9.28
N GLY A 112 -4.29 -8.09 8.37
CA GLY A 112 -3.50 -6.92 8.72
C GLY A 112 -4.34 -5.83 9.38
N SER A 113 -3.67 -4.93 10.10
CA SER A 113 -4.28 -3.68 10.55
C SER A 113 -4.73 -2.83 9.35
N TRP A 114 -5.63 -1.87 9.56
CA TRP A 114 -6.08 -0.96 8.49
C TRP A 114 -4.90 -0.32 7.75
N SER A 115 -3.90 0.19 8.49
CA SER A 115 -2.69 0.78 7.89
C SER A 115 -1.89 -0.24 7.06
N GLN A 116 -1.77 -1.49 7.53
CA GLN A 116 -1.09 -2.54 6.77
C GLN A 116 -1.85 -2.85 5.46
N ARG A 117 -3.18 -2.92 5.51
CA ARG A 117 -4.01 -3.21 4.32
C ARG A 117 -3.92 -2.10 3.28
N VAL A 118 -4.05 -0.85 3.69
CA VAL A 118 -3.94 0.31 2.79
C VAL A 118 -2.54 0.37 2.16
N ASN A 119 -1.47 0.23 2.95
CA ASN A 119 -0.10 0.21 2.42
C ASN A 119 0.13 -0.98 1.48
N THR A 120 -0.40 -2.14 1.81
CA THR A 120 -0.33 -3.33 0.96
C THR A 120 -1.00 -3.05 -0.39
N LEU A 121 -2.20 -2.47 -0.40
CA LEU A 121 -2.90 -2.12 -1.64
C LEU A 121 -2.13 -1.09 -2.47
N TYR A 122 -1.48 -0.12 -1.82
CA TYR A 122 -0.59 0.84 -2.48
C TYR A 122 0.59 0.13 -3.16
N PHE A 123 1.32 -0.73 -2.46
CA PHE A 123 2.46 -1.43 -3.07
C PHE A 123 2.06 -2.50 -4.10
N ILE A 124 0.87 -3.11 -3.96
CA ILE A 124 0.32 -3.98 -5.00
C ILE A 124 0.10 -3.20 -6.30
N GLU A 125 -0.42 -1.98 -6.20
CA GLU A 125 -0.60 -1.07 -7.34
C GLU A 125 0.77 -0.65 -7.91
N GLU A 126 1.65 -0.13 -7.07
CA GLU A 126 2.96 0.42 -7.46
C GLU A 126 3.84 -0.63 -8.15
N PHE A 127 3.91 -1.83 -7.58
CA PHE A 127 4.74 -2.92 -8.13
C PHE A 127 4.01 -3.78 -9.16
N SER A 128 2.76 -3.42 -9.51
CA SER A 128 1.93 -4.12 -10.50
C SER A 128 1.83 -5.64 -10.25
N ILE A 129 1.55 -6.05 -9.01
CA ILE A 129 1.53 -7.46 -8.58
C ILE A 129 0.19 -8.12 -8.99
N ILE A 130 0.09 -8.50 -10.28
CA ILE A 130 -1.13 -9.00 -10.90
C ILE A 130 -1.67 -10.30 -10.26
N GLU A 131 -0.80 -11.11 -9.65
CA GLU A 131 -1.16 -12.36 -8.97
C GLU A 131 -2.10 -12.14 -7.78
N LEU A 132 -2.11 -10.93 -7.22
CA LEU A 132 -2.97 -10.54 -6.11
C LEU A 132 -4.29 -9.93 -6.58
N LYS A 133 -4.56 -9.83 -7.90
CA LYS A 133 -5.80 -9.22 -8.43
C LYS A 133 -7.06 -9.86 -7.83
N ASN A 134 -7.10 -11.18 -7.72
CA ASN A 134 -8.25 -11.88 -7.12
C ASN A 134 -8.32 -11.71 -5.61
N ASP A 135 -7.17 -11.69 -4.93
CA ASP A 135 -7.10 -11.43 -3.49
C ASP A 135 -7.64 -10.02 -3.17
N VAL A 136 -7.27 -9.01 -3.96
CA VAL A 136 -7.78 -7.64 -3.85
C VAL A 136 -9.28 -7.58 -4.16
N TRP A 137 -9.76 -8.31 -5.18
CA TRP A 137 -11.20 -8.35 -5.49
C TRP A 137 -12.03 -8.93 -4.35
N ILE A 138 -11.58 -10.04 -3.75
CA ILE A 138 -12.24 -10.65 -2.60
C ILE A 138 -12.24 -9.68 -1.43
N HIS A 139 -11.10 -9.04 -1.17
CA HIS A 139 -10.97 -8.04 -0.11
C HIS A 139 -11.94 -6.87 -0.29
N PHE A 140 -12.00 -6.31 -1.51
CA PHE A 140 -12.85 -5.19 -1.88
C PHE A 140 -14.33 -5.37 -1.52
N HIS A 141 -14.89 -6.58 -1.70
CA HIS A 141 -16.30 -6.86 -1.38
C HIS A 141 -16.66 -6.75 0.09
N HIS A 142 -15.66 -6.78 0.98
CA HIS A 142 -15.88 -6.63 2.42
C HIS A 142 -15.73 -5.18 2.90
N LEU A 143 -15.36 -4.26 2.00
CA LEU A 143 -15.08 -2.88 2.34
C LEU A 143 -16.33 -2.00 2.23
N THR A 144 -16.39 -0.98 3.07
CA THR A 144 -17.45 0.03 3.03
C THR A 144 -17.06 1.15 2.07
N ALA A 145 -17.98 1.56 1.18
CA ALA A 145 -17.69 2.48 0.06
C ALA A 145 -17.13 3.87 0.44
N SER A 146 -17.28 4.30 1.70
CA SER A 146 -16.77 5.58 2.20
C SER A 146 -15.34 5.51 2.78
N ASP A 147 -14.75 4.32 2.88
CA ASP A 147 -13.42 4.12 3.44
C ASP A 147 -12.31 4.47 2.42
N GLU A 148 -11.19 5.01 2.90
CA GLU A 148 -9.99 5.20 2.08
C GLU A 148 -9.44 3.85 1.62
N GLU A 149 -9.59 2.80 2.43
CA GLU A 149 -9.23 1.44 2.06
C GLU A 149 -10.02 0.95 0.82
N TYR A 150 -11.32 1.26 0.76
CA TYR A 150 -12.18 0.96 -0.39
C TYR A 150 -11.69 1.68 -1.65
N ARG A 151 -11.34 2.96 -1.51
CA ARG A 151 -10.83 3.76 -2.64
C ARG A 151 -9.50 3.22 -3.13
N GLN A 152 -8.59 2.89 -2.23
CA GLN A 152 -7.29 2.34 -2.62
C GLN A 152 -7.45 0.98 -3.30
N ALA A 153 -8.30 0.08 -2.79
CA ALA A 153 -8.60 -1.20 -3.45
C ALA A 153 -9.18 -1.01 -4.86
N LEU A 154 -10.06 -0.02 -5.03
CA LEU A 154 -10.63 0.33 -6.32
C LEU A 154 -9.57 0.85 -7.32
N ARG A 155 -8.61 1.65 -6.86
CA ARG A 155 -7.46 2.11 -7.68
C ARG A 155 -6.58 0.95 -8.11
N THR A 156 -6.26 0.06 -7.17
CA THR A 156 -5.48 -1.16 -7.43
C THR A 156 -6.17 -2.08 -8.44
N LEU A 157 -7.49 -2.28 -8.35
CA LEU A 157 -8.22 -3.07 -9.34
C LEU A 157 -8.26 -2.39 -10.71
N ALA A 158 -8.34 -1.06 -10.76
CA ALA A 158 -8.34 -0.31 -12.01
C ALA A 158 -6.98 -0.33 -12.70
N SER A 159 -5.86 -0.32 -11.94
CA SER A 159 -4.52 -0.47 -12.52
C SER A 159 -4.31 -1.84 -13.15
N PHE A 160 -5.02 -2.87 -12.68
CA PHE A 160 -5.07 -4.20 -13.29
C PHE A 160 -6.10 -4.35 -14.42
N HIS A 161 -6.79 -3.26 -14.77
CA HIS A 161 -7.82 -3.23 -15.82
C HIS A 161 -8.92 -4.28 -15.58
N ASP A 162 -9.33 -4.41 -14.32
CA ASP A 162 -10.31 -5.43 -13.94
C ASP A 162 -11.71 -5.07 -14.43
N GLU A 163 -12.21 -5.82 -15.42
CA GLU A 163 -13.55 -5.61 -16.01
C GLU A 163 -14.68 -5.74 -14.99
N ARG A 164 -14.46 -6.42 -13.87
CA ARG A 164 -15.45 -6.54 -12.79
C ARG A 164 -15.76 -5.19 -12.13
N LEU A 165 -14.94 -4.16 -12.36
CA LEU A 165 -15.21 -2.79 -11.92
C LEU A 165 -16.30 -2.06 -12.71
N ILE A 166 -16.57 -2.47 -13.95
CA ILE A 166 -17.56 -1.82 -14.84
C ILE A 166 -18.92 -1.67 -14.13
N PRO A 167 -19.56 -2.73 -13.59
CA PRO A 167 -20.85 -2.58 -12.93
C PRO A 167 -20.80 -1.69 -11.69
N ILE A 168 -19.67 -1.67 -10.96
CA ILE A 168 -19.51 -0.82 -9.77
C ILE A 168 -19.49 0.65 -10.17
N LEU A 169 -18.72 1.00 -11.20
CA LEU A 169 -18.64 2.37 -11.72
C LEU A 169 -19.98 2.88 -12.24
N LEU A 170 -20.78 1.99 -12.86
CA LEU A 170 -22.11 2.33 -13.39
C LEU A 170 -23.17 2.50 -12.29
N GLN A 171 -23.02 1.81 -11.16
CA GLN A 171 -24.01 1.81 -10.08
C GLN A 171 -23.67 2.78 -8.94
N SER A 172 -22.43 3.25 -8.85
CA SER A 172 -21.97 4.01 -7.69
C SER A 172 -22.43 5.47 -7.73
N HIS A 173 -23.48 5.76 -6.96
CA HIS A 173 -23.85 7.15 -6.61
C HIS A 173 -22.92 7.75 -5.55
N GLN A 174 -22.06 6.94 -4.94
CA GLN A 174 -21.21 7.27 -3.80
C GLN A 174 -19.77 7.64 -4.17
N LEU A 175 -19.34 7.38 -5.40
CA LEU A 175 -18.03 7.84 -5.86
C LEU A 175 -18.08 9.35 -6.14
N SER A 176 -16.95 10.03 -5.94
CA SER A 176 -16.81 11.42 -6.38
C SER A 176 -16.43 11.45 -7.86
N GLN A 177 -16.82 12.51 -8.56
CA GLN A 177 -16.38 12.75 -9.95
C GLN A 177 -14.86 12.69 -10.11
N ARG A 178 -14.11 13.18 -9.10
CA ARG A 178 -12.65 13.10 -9.09
C ARG A 178 -12.18 11.65 -9.11
N MET A 179 -12.74 10.81 -8.25
CA MET A 179 -12.39 9.39 -8.18
C MET A 179 -12.70 8.68 -9.49
N ILE A 180 -13.87 8.91 -10.07
CA ILE A 180 -14.26 8.33 -11.36
C ILE A 180 -13.25 8.73 -12.46
N LYS A 181 -12.88 10.02 -12.55
CA LYS A 181 -11.89 10.49 -13.51
C LYS A 181 -10.51 9.85 -13.30
N GLU A 182 -10.09 9.69 -12.05
CA GLU A 182 -8.82 9.03 -11.72
C GLU A 182 -8.82 7.55 -12.15
N LEU A 183 -9.92 6.84 -11.95
CA LEU A 183 -10.06 5.44 -12.37
C LEU A 183 -10.10 5.30 -13.89
N LEU A 184 -10.89 6.14 -14.58
CA LEU A 184 -11.00 6.09 -16.04
C LEU A 184 -9.66 6.36 -16.75
N ARG A 185 -8.79 7.19 -16.18
CA ARG A 185 -7.44 7.42 -16.73
C ARG A 185 -6.55 6.18 -16.70
N LYS A 186 -6.81 5.24 -15.80
CA LYS A 186 -6.04 4.01 -15.64
C LYS A 186 -6.64 2.84 -16.42
N ILE A 187 -7.82 2.99 -16.98
CA ILE A 187 -8.55 1.92 -17.69
C ILE A 187 -8.28 2.04 -19.20
N PRO A 188 -7.99 0.93 -19.91
CA PRO A 188 -7.69 0.97 -21.33
C PRO A 188 -8.94 1.25 -22.15
N ILE A 189 -8.75 1.80 -23.35
CA ILE A 189 -9.85 2.22 -24.24
C ILE A 189 -10.85 1.11 -24.56
N SER A 190 -10.40 -0.16 -24.56
CA SER A 190 -11.26 -1.33 -24.78
C SER A 190 -12.31 -1.51 -23.68
N VAL A 191 -11.90 -1.34 -22.42
CA VAL A 191 -12.80 -1.41 -21.26
C VAL A 191 -13.70 -0.18 -21.20
N ILE A 192 -13.20 0.99 -21.63
CA ILE A 192 -14.05 2.19 -21.80
C ILE A 192 -15.15 1.94 -22.84
N ARG A 193 -14.84 1.30 -23.98
CA ARG A 193 -15.85 0.94 -24.97
C ARG A 193 -16.90 -0.02 -24.40
N GLN A 194 -16.49 -1.06 -23.69
CA GLN A 194 -17.44 -1.94 -23.00
C GLN A 194 -18.35 -1.17 -22.03
N LEU A 195 -17.79 -0.16 -21.33
CA LEU A 195 -18.54 0.70 -20.42
C LEU A 195 -19.52 1.59 -21.19
N MET A 196 -19.14 2.15 -22.34
CA MET A 196 -20.02 2.89 -23.24
C MET A 196 -21.15 2.02 -23.80
N ASP A 197 -20.83 0.83 -24.28
CA ASP A 197 -21.82 -0.13 -24.78
C ASP A 197 -22.80 -0.53 -23.67
N ALA A 198 -22.31 -0.74 -22.45
CA ALA A 198 -23.14 -1.03 -21.28
C ALA A 198 -24.03 0.17 -20.90
N MET A 199 -23.55 1.42 -21.03
CA MET A 199 -24.33 2.62 -20.78
C MET A 199 -25.42 2.84 -21.84
N GLU A 200 -25.12 2.64 -23.12
CA GLU A 200 -26.10 2.78 -24.21
C GLU A 200 -27.24 1.76 -24.09
N ASN A 201 -26.93 0.55 -23.63
CA ASN A 201 -27.91 -0.50 -23.36
C ASN A 201 -28.72 -0.28 -22.06
N ASN A 202 -28.34 0.68 -21.21
CA ASN A 202 -28.91 0.88 -19.86
C ASN A 202 -29.24 2.36 -19.59
N LYS A 203 -29.78 3.06 -20.60
CA LYS A 203 -30.08 4.51 -20.63
C LYS A 203 -30.84 5.09 -19.43
N GLU A 204 -31.51 4.27 -18.62
CA GLU A 204 -32.30 4.73 -17.46
C GLU A 204 -31.52 4.84 -16.14
N ARG A 205 -30.24 4.40 -16.06
CA ARG A 205 -29.49 4.30 -14.79
C ARG A 205 -28.13 5.01 -14.78
N LEU A 206 -27.98 6.10 -15.53
CA LEU A 206 -26.75 6.88 -15.48
C LEU A 206 -26.69 7.71 -14.19
N PRO A 207 -25.66 7.55 -13.33
CA PRO A 207 -25.41 8.49 -12.25
C PRO A 207 -25.25 9.89 -12.82
N HIS A 208 -25.88 10.91 -12.22
CA HIS A 208 -25.78 12.31 -12.65
C HIS A 208 -24.35 12.83 -12.83
N GLN A 209 -23.37 12.17 -12.21
CA GLN A 209 -21.96 12.51 -12.29
C GLN A 209 -21.27 12.13 -13.61
N LEU A 210 -21.89 11.28 -14.43
CA LEU A 210 -21.39 10.82 -15.73
C LEU A 210 -22.10 11.52 -16.91
N GLN A 211 -23.02 12.45 -16.64
CA GLN A 211 -23.63 13.31 -17.65
C GLN A 211 -22.66 14.45 -17.94
N LEU A 212 -22.02 14.41 -19.12
CA LEU A 212 -21.19 15.48 -19.67
C LEU A 212 -22.04 16.68 -20.09
#